data_AF-A0A7Y5GCH5-F1
#
_entry.id   AF-A0A7Y5GCH5-F1
#
_cell.length_a   1.000
_cell.length_b   1.000
_cell.length_c   1.000
_cell.angle_alpha   90.00
_cell.angle_beta   90.00
_cell.angle_gamma   90.00
#
_symmetry.space_group_name_H-M   'P 1'
#
loop_
_entity.id
_entity.type
_entity.pdbx_description
1 polymer ?
#
loop_
_entity_poly.entity_id
_entity_poly.type
_entity_poly.pdbx_seq_one_letter_code
_entity_poly.pdbx_strand_id
1 'polypeptide(L)'
;MPVHELGIYVFILAAFLGLELIRRVSPLLHTPLMSLTNAISAISVVGAILIAGEENASTFSRVLGFIAVTTATINVVSGYLITDRMLKMFKKQERKP
;
A
#
# COMPACT_ATOMS: atom_id res chain seq x y z
N MET A 1 8.27 19.89 21.18
CA MET A 1 6.96 19.56 20.60
C MET A 1 6.55 18.19 21.09
N PRO A 2 5.39 18.04 21.73
CA PRO A 2 4.87 16.73 22.07
C PRO A 2 4.57 15.89 20.82
N VAL A 3 4.72 14.57 20.95
CA VAL A 3 4.73 13.60 19.84
C VAL A 3 3.44 13.60 19.01
N HIS A 4 2.31 13.96 19.63
CA HIS A 4 1.01 14.04 18.98
C HIS A 4 0.88 15.23 18.03
N GLU A 5 1.50 16.38 18.34
CA GLU A 5 1.51 17.54 17.44
C GLU A 5 2.22 17.17 16.14
N LEU A 6 3.39 16.52 16.23
CA LEU A 6 4.17 16.07 15.08
C LEU A 6 3.36 15.12 14.18
N GLY A 7 2.60 14.18 14.75
CA GLY A 7 1.77 13.24 13.99
C GLY A 7 0.69 13.94 13.15
N ILE A 8 0.05 14.98 13.70
CA ILE A 8 -0.95 15.78 12.99
C ILE A 8 -0.30 16.59 11.86
N TYR A 9 0.86 17.20 12.10
CA TYR A 9 1.62 17.89 11.06
C TYR A 9 1.99 16.95 9.90
N VAL A 10 2.52 15.76 10.22
CA VAL A 10 2.87 14.75 9.20
C VAL A 10 1.62 14.30 8.44
N PHE A 11 0.51 14.02 9.13
CA PHE A 11 -0.75 13.61 8.49
C PHE A 11 -1.27 14.65 7.50
N ILE A 12 -1.34 15.92 7.92
CA ILE A 12 -1.83 17.02 7.08
C ILE A 12 -0.91 17.21 5.86
N LEU A 13 0.41 17.33 6.08
CA LEU A 13 1.37 17.55 5.00
C LEU A 13 1.41 16.36 4.01
N ALA A 14 1.34 15.13 4.50
CA ALA A 14 1.29 13.94 3.66
C ALA A 14 0.00 13.88 2.82
N ALA A 15 -1.15 14.28 3.37
CA ALA A 15 -2.40 14.34 2.64
C ALA A 15 -2.36 15.37 1.50
N PHE A 16 -1.84 16.57 1.76
CA PHE A 16 -1.62 17.59 0.72
C PHE A 16 -0.65 17.11 -0.36
N LEU A 17 0.46 16.49 0.03
CA LEU A 17 1.42 15.91 -0.90
C LEU A 17 0.78 14.84 -1.79
N GLY A 18 -0.03 13.95 -1.22
CA GLY A 18 -0.75 12.91 -1.97
C GLY A 18 -1.70 13.49 -3.02
N LEU A 19 -2.46 14.53 -2.68
CA LEU A 19 -3.34 15.23 -3.62
C LEU A 19 -2.56 15.86 -4.78
N GLU A 20 -1.44 16.53 -4.47
CA GLU A 20 -0.63 17.21 -5.48
C GLU A 20 0.07 16.22 -6.42
N LEU A 21 0.52 15.07 -5.90
CA LEU A 21 1.10 13.99 -6.71
C LEU A 21 0.09 13.40 -7.69
N ILE A 22 -1.13 13.08 -7.23
CA ILE A 22 -2.17 12.48 -8.08
C ILE A 22 -2.62 13.44 -9.18
N ARG A 23 -2.73 14.75 -8.87
CA ARG A 23 -3.10 15.78 -9.85
C ARG A 23 -2.13 15.89 -11.04
N ARG A 24 -0.87 15.49 -10.85
CA ARG A 24 0.19 15.60 -11.87
C ARG A 24 0.40 14.32 -12.68
N VAL A 25 -0.38 13.27 -12.44
CA VAL A 25 -0.29 12.00 -13.18
C VAL A 25 -0.92 12.14 -14.57
N SER A 26 -0.30 11.51 -15.58
CA SER A 26 -0.88 11.43 -16.92
C SER A 26 -2.21 10.65 -16.91
N PRO A 27 -3.24 11.07 -17.66
CA PRO A 27 -4.52 10.36 -17.71
C PRO A 27 -4.41 8.87 -18.08
N LEU A 28 -3.41 8.52 -18.90
CA LEU A 28 -3.12 7.13 -19.30
C LEU A 28 -2.71 6.24 -18.13
N LEU A 29 -2.22 6.83 -17.04
CA LEU A 29 -1.73 6.10 -15.87
C LEU A 29 -2.77 6.00 -14.75
N HIS A 30 -4.00 6.51 -14.89
CA HIS A 30 -4.98 6.44 -13.80
C HIS A 30 -5.34 5.01 -13.39
N THR A 31 -5.47 4.08 -14.35
CA THR A 31 -5.77 2.67 -14.05
C THR A 31 -4.56 1.95 -13.41
N PRO A 32 -3.32 2.06 -13.93
CA PRO A 32 -2.13 1.60 -13.22
C PRO A 32 -1.96 2.23 -11.84
N LEU A 33 -2.24 3.52 -11.69
CA LEU A 33 -2.15 4.26 -10.43
C LEU A 33 -3.16 3.72 -9.42
N MET A 34 -4.40 3.44 -9.84
CA MET A 34 -5.42 2.83 -8.99
C MET A 34 -4.97 1.46 -8.46
N SER A 35 -4.36 0.62 -9.30
CA SER A 35 -3.80 -0.66 -8.86
C SER A 35 -2.63 -0.48 -7.90
N LEU A 36 -1.76 0.50 -8.14
CA LEU A 36 -0.61 0.78 -7.30
C LEU A 36 -1.02 1.30 -5.92
N THR A 37 -1.99 2.22 -5.84
CA THR A 37 -2.48 2.73 -4.55
C THR A 37 -3.18 1.64 -3.74
N ASN A 38 -3.83 0.67 -4.39
CA ASN A 38 -4.33 -0.53 -3.72
C ASN A 38 -3.17 -1.36 -3.12
N ALA A 39 -2.08 -1.58 -3.86
CA ALA A 39 -0.90 -2.28 -3.33
C ALA A 39 -0.26 -1.55 -2.13
N ILE A 40 -0.19 -0.21 -2.18
CA ILE A 40 0.36 0.62 -1.08
C ILE A 40 -0.52 0.54 0.18
N SER A 41 -1.85 0.40 0.03
CA SER A 41 -2.78 0.30 1.16
C SER A 41 -2.49 -0.91 2.08
N ALA A 42 -1.79 -1.91 1.55
CA ALA A 42 -1.39 -3.09 2.30
C ALA A 42 -0.26 -2.82 3.32
N ILE A 43 0.16 -1.57 3.50
CA ILE A 43 0.93 -1.10 4.68
C ILE A 43 0.28 -1.49 6.01
N SER A 44 -1.03 -1.78 6.02
CA SER A 44 -1.73 -2.40 7.14
C SER A 44 -1.07 -3.68 7.68
N VAL A 45 -0.22 -4.35 6.88
CA VAL A 45 0.61 -5.49 7.32
C VAL A 45 1.46 -5.14 8.54
N VAL A 46 1.92 -3.89 8.68
CA VAL A 46 2.71 -3.44 9.84
C VAL A 46 1.89 -3.60 11.12
N GLY A 47 0.64 -3.13 11.12
CA GLY A 47 -0.28 -3.31 12.25
C GLY A 47 -0.62 -4.77 12.50
N ALA A 48 -0.79 -5.56 11.44
CA ALA A 48 -1.09 -6.98 11.54
C ALA A 48 0.06 -7.77 12.19
N ILE A 49 1.32 -7.46 11.85
CA ILE A 49 2.51 -8.07 12.46
C ILE A 49 2.59 -7.72 13.96
N LEU A 50 2.31 -6.46 14.32
CA LEU A 50 2.32 -6.04 15.72
C LEU A 50 1.27 -6.81 16.54
N ILE A 51 0.04 -6.96 16.02
CA ILE A 51 -1.02 -7.71 16.70
C ILE A 51 -0.69 -9.21 16.78
N ALA A 52 -0.13 -9.78 15.71
CA ALA A 52 0.23 -11.20 15.67
C ALA A 52 1.42 -11.53 16.61
N GLY A 53 2.34 -10.58 16.81
CA GLY A 53 3.51 -10.73 17.67
C GLY A 53 3.31 -10.33 19.13
N GLU A 54 2.11 -9.89 19.52
CA GLU A 54 1.81 -9.44 20.88
C GLU A 54 1.81 -10.62 21.87
N GLU A 55 2.69 -10.56 22.87
CA GLU A 55 2.92 -11.66 23.82
C GLU A 55 1.66 -12.02 24.61
N ASN A 56 0.90 -11.01 25.05
CA ASN A 56 -0.29 -11.17 25.88
C ASN A 56 -1.60 -11.25 25.09
N ALA A 57 -1.53 -11.40 23.75
CA ALA A 57 -2.72 -11.49 22.92
C ALA A 57 -3.55 -12.75 23.25
N SER A 58 -4.87 -12.58 23.35
CA SER A 58 -5.81 -13.69 23.44
C SER A 58 -5.67 -14.61 22.21
N THR A 59 -6.06 -15.89 22.34
CA THR A 59 -6.08 -16.83 21.22
C THR A 59 -6.87 -16.29 20.03
N PHE A 60 -7.99 -15.62 20.29
CA PHE A 60 -8.81 -14.99 19.26
C PHE A 60 -8.06 -13.86 18.53
N SER A 61 -7.39 -12.98 19.28
CA SER A 61 -6.56 -11.90 18.72
C SER A 61 -5.41 -12.43 17.87
N ARG A 62 -4.76 -13.53 18.29
CA ARG A 62 -3.69 -14.17 17.52
C ARG A 62 -4.18 -14.75 16.20
N VAL A 63 -5.35 -15.41 16.20
CA VAL A 63 -5.97 -15.93 14.97
C VAL A 63 -6.33 -14.79 14.01
N LEU A 64 -6.93 -13.70 14.52
CA LEU A 64 -7.21 -12.52 13.71
C LEU A 64 -5.94 -11.86 13.17
N GLY A 65 -4.89 -11.76 14.00
CA GLY A 65 -3.58 -11.26 13.57
C GLY A 65 -2.98 -12.09 12.44
N PHE A 66 -3.03 -13.41 12.54
CA PHE A 66 -2.57 -14.32 11.48
C PHE A 66 -3.34 -14.13 10.16
N ILE A 67 -4.68 -14.04 10.24
CA ILE A 67 -5.53 -13.78 9.05
C ILE A 67 -5.21 -12.40 8.46
N ALA A 68 -5.03 -11.39 9.31
CA ALA A 68 -4.70 -10.03 8.89
C ALA A 68 -3.34 -9.99 8.16
N VAL A 69 -2.30 -10.63 8.69
CA VAL A 69 -0.98 -10.72 8.04
C VAL A 69 -1.09 -11.42 6.69
N THR A 70 -1.81 -12.54 6.63
CA THR A 70 -1.99 -13.32 5.40
C THR A 70 -2.69 -12.48 4.32
N THR A 71 -3.81 -11.83 4.68
CA THR A 71 -4.60 -11.02 3.76
C THR A 71 -3.85 -9.78 3.30
N ALA A 72 -3.14 -9.09 4.20
CA ALA A 72 -2.33 -7.93 3.85
C ALA A 72 -1.17 -8.32 2.92
N THR A 73 -0.54 -9.47 3.15
CA THR A 73 0.51 -10.01 2.28
C THR A 73 -0.03 -10.32 0.89
N ILE A 74 -1.20 -10.97 0.79
CA ILE A 74 -1.87 -11.21 -0.50
C ILE A 74 -2.14 -9.88 -1.21
N ASN A 75 -2.60 -8.84 -0.51
CA ASN A 75 -2.86 -7.52 -1.10
C ASN A 75 -1.57 -6.87 -1.64
N VAL A 76 -0.48 -6.83 -0.86
CA VAL A 76 0.84 -6.36 -1.35
C VAL A 76 1.25 -7.13 -2.61
N VAL A 77 1.31 -8.46 -2.54
CA VAL A 77 1.90 -9.28 -3.62
C VAL A 77 1.05 -9.19 -4.89
N SER A 78 -0.27 -9.37 -4.77
CA SER A 78 -1.17 -9.30 -5.91
C SER A 78 -1.21 -7.89 -6.53
N GLY A 79 -1.23 -6.84 -5.70
CA GLY A 79 -1.23 -5.45 -6.15
C GLY A 79 0.00 -5.08 -6.95
N TYR A 80 1.20 -5.45 -6.50
CA TYR A 80 2.43 -5.20 -7.25
C TYR A 80 2.51 -6.04 -8.54
N LEU A 81 2.09 -7.31 -8.52
CA LEU A 81 2.08 -8.16 -9.72
C LEU A 81 1.14 -7.63 -10.81
N ILE A 82 -0.06 -7.18 -10.43
CA ILE A 82 -1.04 -6.61 -11.37
C ILE A 82 -0.51 -5.29 -11.93
N THR A 83 0.02 -4.43 -11.06
CA THR A 83 0.58 -3.13 -11.48
C THR A 83 1.76 -3.30 -12.44
N ASP A 84 2.67 -4.25 -12.17
CA ASP A 84 3.79 -4.57 -13.07
C ASP A 84 3.29 -5.02 -14.45
N ARG A 85 2.27 -5.88 -14.51
CA ARG A 85 1.64 -6.30 -15.78
C ARG A 85 1.03 -5.11 -16.54
N MET A 86 0.34 -4.21 -15.83
CA MET A 86 -0.23 -3.00 -16.45
C MET A 86 0.85 -2.08 -17.00
N LEU A 87 1.94 -1.85 -16.24
CA LEU A 87 3.04 -0.98 -16.66
C LEU A 87 3.84 -1.57 -17.83
N LYS A 88 3.95 -2.91 -17.93
CA LYS A 88 4.58 -3.58 -19.08
C LYS A 88 3.86 -3.30 -20.40
N MET A 89 2.56 -3.00 -20.38
CA MET A 89 1.79 -2.65 -21.58
C MET A 89 2.19 -1.28 -22.18
N PHE A 90 2.85 -0.42 -21.40
CA PHE A 90 3.38 0.87 -21.86
C PHE A 90 4.78 0.76 -22.47
N LYS A 91 5.46 -0.38 -22.30
CA LYS A 91 6.75 -0.61 -22.96
C LYS A 91 6.50 -0.90 -24.43
N LYS A 92 7.06 -0.08 -25.32
CA LYS A 92 7.06 -0.34 -26.76
C LYS A 92 7.71 -1.70 -26.98
N GLN A 93 6.97 -2.65 -27.56
CA GLN A 93 7.49 -3.97 -27.89
C GLN A 93 8.72 -3.78 -28.77
N GLU A 94 9.90 -4.16 -28.29
CA GLU A 94 11.10 -4.22 -29.12
C GLU A 94 10.77 -5.12 -30.29
N ARG A 95 10.64 -4.53 -31.49
CA ARG A 95 10.65 -5.30 -32.72
C ARG A 95 12.03 -5.95 -32.78
N LYS A 96 12.11 -7.23 -32.42
CA LYS A 96 13.30 -8.03 -32.71
C LYS A 96 13.53 -7.93 -34.23
N PRO A 97 14.76 -7.60 -34.66
CA PRO A 97 15.10 -7.52 -36.08
C PRO A 97 14.94 -8.88 -36.77
#